data_AF-A0A7X4HX95-F1
#
_entry.id   AF-A0A7X4HX95-F1
#
_cell.length_a   1.000
_cell.length_b   1.000
_cell.length_c   1.000
_cell.angle_alpha   90.00
_cell.angle_beta   90.00
_cell.angle_gamma   90.00
#
_symmetry.space_group_name_H-M   'P 1'
#
loop_
_entity.id
_entity.type
_entity.pdbx_description
1 polymer ?
#
loop_
_entity_poly.entity_id
_entity_poly.type
_entity_poly.pdbx_seq_one_letter_code
_entity_poly.pdbx_strand_id
1 'polypeptide(L)'
;MELDFEMAQSWLEDLYESDDVLKIQIINHRCPGAADYRQIRTTYLERAEVTRAGRQRGRLMWLGEKNLQGWDVYCGVHPVRRLPDERGRPVYGAEARFVSRFAFLHADLDAGGPAALERLAEDVKADYLPAPTHVLRSSSTPPKYHLYWELDDQYWGAPDDAGAAARVVAYNTALAERYGGDPGAVDVARILRVPGFVNRKPAYTTAPPLVAATRVPQLYRLPVAKAVAPDQMQALMLLVRPEVAHRVFDRAELRSIAGDYESWRRVSAYAAERRRAAGAGRNPEAVPVEELPPARHAALEHEAGRSRPESRSRPGGGVSGRGDHFSQSEADWRTVCRALESGAAADRLVRELAERRSPVMAAAAGIAPKHSPYYYACLTVTKAARKVGAPPPTMTVDQARALDRGQRPARYGASPASSLPADAAAPGHAGGVPDRAAGTRGGAEAAAGRGPAIDRPGDSMSR
;
A
#
# COMPACT_ATOMS: atom_id res chain seq x y z
N MET A 1 -24.83 -22.87 0.52
CA MET A 1 -23.39 -22.60 0.72
C MET A 1 -23.23 -22.28 2.18
N GLU A 2 -22.60 -23.18 2.90
CA GLU A 2 -22.49 -23.11 4.35
C GLU A 2 -21.28 -22.25 4.73
N LEU A 3 -21.46 -21.36 5.70
CA LEU A 3 -20.38 -20.59 6.31
C LEU A 3 -19.80 -21.42 7.45
N ASP A 4 -18.51 -21.29 7.70
CA ASP A 4 -17.83 -22.01 8.79
C ASP A 4 -17.45 -21.03 9.90
N PHE A 5 -18.39 -20.77 10.81
CA PHE A 5 -18.16 -19.84 11.91
C PHE A 5 -17.20 -20.38 12.96
N GLU A 6 -17.04 -21.71 13.06
CA GLU A 6 -16.10 -22.31 14.00
C GLU A 6 -14.67 -22.09 13.53
N MET A 7 -14.40 -22.27 12.24
CA MET A 7 -13.12 -21.93 11.63
C MET A 7 -12.83 -20.43 11.75
N ALA A 8 -13.81 -19.58 11.44
CA ALA A 8 -13.65 -18.12 11.57
C ALA A 8 -13.30 -17.73 13.01
N GLN A 9 -14.02 -18.28 13.99
CA GLN A 9 -13.78 -18.02 15.40
C GLN A 9 -12.40 -18.52 15.83
N SER A 10 -12.10 -19.80 15.61
CA SER A 10 -10.81 -20.39 16.01
C SER A 10 -9.63 -19.68 15.39
N TRP A 11 -9.73 -19.29 14.11
CA TRP A 11 -8.66 -18.54 13.45
C TRP A 11 -8.47 -17.15 14.07
N LEU A 12 -9.55 -16.43 14.36
CA LEU A 12 -9.44 -15.12 15.02
C LEU A 12 -8.93 -15.24 16.47
N GLU A 13 -9.26 -16.32 17.17
CA GLU A 13 -8.74 -16.59 18.51
C GLU A 13 -7.24 -16.94 18.49
N ASP A 14 -6.76 -17.57 17.42
CA ASP A 14 -5.34 -17.83 17.21
C ASP A 14 -4.55 -16.57 16.83
N LEU A 15 -5.15 -15.64 16.09
CA LEU A 15 -4.46 -14.44 15.60
C LEU A 15 -4.39 -13.30 16.63
N TYR A 16 -5.32 -13.27 17.58
CA TYR A 16 -5.57 -12.10 18.42
C TYR A 16 -5.72 -12.46 19.88
N GLU A 17 -5.16 -11.62 20.73
CA GLU A 17 -5.34 -11.67 22.17
C GLU A 17 -6.72 -11.15 22.56
N SER A 18 -7.18 -11.49 23.77
CA SER A 18 -8.58 -11.23 24.18
C SER A 18 -8.97 -9.74 24.17
N ASP A 19 -8.01 -8.86 24.41
CA ASP A 19 -8.13 -7.41 24.48
C ASP A 19 -7.68 -6.70 23.19
N ASP A 20 -7.21 -7.45 22.18
CA ASP A 20 -6.89 -6.89 20.89
C ASP A 20 -8.14 -6.30 20.23
N VAL A 21 -7.97 -5.14 19.58
CA VAL A 21 -9.01 -4.55 18.72
C VAL A 21 -8.70 -4.89 17.26
N LEU A 22 -9.67 -5.50 16.61
CA LEU A 22 -9.58 -5.95 15.23
C LEU A 22 -10.15 -4.88 14.30
N LYS A 23 -9.39 -4.54 13.27
CA LYS A 23 -9.92 -3.81 12.13
C LYS A 23 -10.65 -4.79 11.21
N ILE A 24 -11.97 -4.69 11.15
CA ILE A 24 -12.79 -5.48 10.23
C ILE A 24 -13.21 -4.62 9.06
N GLN A 25 -12.93 -5.08 7.84
CA GLN A 25 -13.38 -4.42 6.63
C GLN A 25 -14.28 -5.36 5.84
N ILE A 26 -15.45 -4.87 5.46
CA ILE A 26 -16.32 -5.57 4.53
C ILE A 26 -16.42 -4.81 3.21
N ILE A 27 -16.37 -5.53 2.09
CA ILE A 27 -16.34 -4.95 0.73
C ILE A 27 -17.47 -5.54 -0.10
N ASN A 28 -18.42 -4.71 -0.53
CA ASN A 28 -19.48 -5.14 -1.45
C ASN A 28 -18.97 -5.13 -2.89
N HIS A 29 -19.01 -6.29 -3.53
CA HIS A 29 -18.63 -6.46 -4.93
C HIS A 29 -19.83 -6.46 -5.90
N ARG A 30 -21.06 -6.45 -5.38
CA ARG A 30 -22.31 -6.62 -6.16
C ARG A 30 -23.11 -5.34 -6.39
N CYS A 31 -22.60 -4.15 -6.08
CA CYS A 31 -23.35 -2.90 -6.32
C CYS A 31 -23.52 -2.64 -7.83
N PRO A 32 -24.72 -2.81 -8.41
CA PRO A 32 -24.97 -2.50 -9.81
C PRO A 32 -25.15 -0.98 -9.94
N GLY A 33 -24.41 -0.34 -10.83
CA GLY A 33 -24.71 1.05 -11.24
C GLY A 33 -23.69 2.14 -10.85
N ALA A 34 -22.59 1.83 -10.18
CA ALA A 34 -21.49 2.78 -10.01
C ALA A 34 -20.22 2.17 -10.61
N ALA A 35 -19.76 2.72 -11.73
CA ALA A 35 -18.64 2.21 -12.51
C ALA A 35 -17.30 2.07 -11.74
N ASP A 36 -17.18 2.41 -10.44
CA ASP A 36 -15.92 2.18 -9.72
C ASP A 36 -15.93 2.32 -8.17
N TYR A 37 -17.06 2.15 -7.47
CA TYR A 37 -17.04 2.24 -5.99
C TYR A 37 -17.49 0.94 -5.35
N ARG A 38 -16.50 0.10 -5.05
CA ARG A 38 -16.58 -0.89 -3.97
C ARG A 38 -17.17 -0.19 -2.74
N GLN A 39 -18.33 -0.62 -2.25
CA GLN A 39 -18.79 -0.12 -0.95
C GLN A 39 -17.92 -0.78 0.11
N ILE A 40 -17.02 0.02 0.68
CA ILE A 40 -16.14 -0.41 1.76
C ILE A 40 -16.73 0.10 3.06
N ARG A 41 -16.98 -0.80 4.01
CA ARG A 41 -17.30 -0.44 5.38
C ARG A 41 -16.19 -0.98 6.27
N THR A 42 -15.69 -0.13 7.16
CA THR A 42 -14.69 -0.51 8.16
C THR A 42 -15.33 -0.34 9.53
N THR A 43 -15.15 -1.33 10.39
CA THR A 43 -15.53 -1.30 11.80
C THR A 43 -14.37 -1.82 12.63
N TYR A 44 -14.35 -1.45 13.89
CA TYR A 44 -13.36 -1.89 14.86
C TYR A 44 -14.10 -2.63 15.95
N LEU A 45 -13.67 -3.86 16.23
CA LEU A 45 -14.33 -4.75 17.18
C LEU A 45 -13.27 -5.31 18.12
N GLU A 46 -13.55 -5.36 19.41
CA GLU A 46 -12.70 -6.11 20.34
C GLU A 46 -12.78 -7.60 20.00
N ARG A 47 -11.69 -8.35 20.20
CA ARG A 47 -11.67 -9.78 19.91
C ARG A 47 -12.78 -10.51 20.65
N ALA A 48 -13.00 -10.15 21.91
CA ALA A 48 -14.08 -10.70 22.73
C ALA A 48 -15.49 -10.46 22.14
N GLU A 49 -15.73 -9.35 21.42
CA GLU A 49 -17.01 -9.09 20.76
C GLU A 49 -17.25 -9.98 19.54
N VAL A 50 -16.18 -10.43 18.90
CA VAL A 50 -16.24 -11.30 17.70
C VAL A 50 -16.32 -12.77 18.10
N THR A 51 -15.61 -13.17 19.15
CA THR A 51 -15.36 -14.58 19.50
C THR A 51 -16.17 -15.10 20.70
N ARG A 52 -16.98 -14.26 21.38
CA ARG A 52 -17.71 -14.69 22.58
C ARG A 52 -18.58 -15.93 22.34
N ALA A 53 -18.30 -16.99 23.07
CA ALA A 53 -19.12 -18.20 23.08
C ALA A 53 -20.53 -17.91 23.66
N GLY A 54 -21.58 -18.39 22.97
CA GLY A 54 -22.98 -18.31 23.42
C GLY A 54 -23.94 -17.62 22.44
N ARG A 55 -25.15 -17.29 22.91
CA ARG A 55 -26.22 -16.60 22.12
C ARG A 55 -25.81 -15.21 21.58
N GLN A 56 -24.59 -14.76 21.87
CA GLN A 56 -23.98 -13.51 21.39
C GLN A 56 -22.97 -13.70 20.24
N ARG A 57 -23.12 -14.73 19.39
CA ARG A 57 -22.48 -14.78 18.06
C ARG A 57 -22.86 -13.59 17.14
N GLY A 58 -23.48 -12.53 17.65
CA GLY A 58 -24.10 -11.45 16.90
C GLY A 58 -23.16 -10.80 15.88
N ARG A 59 -21.88 -10.59 16.21
CA ARG A 59 -20.92 -9.99 15.26
C ARG A 59 -20.49 -10.95 14.15
N LEU A 60 -20.09 -12.19 14.46
CA LEU A 60 -19.78 -13.19 13.43
C LEU A 60 -21.00 -13.54 12.56
N MET A 61 -22.18 -13.67 13.17
CA MET A 61 -23.45 -13.89 12.47
C MET A 61 -23.80 -12.71 11.56
N TRP A 62 -23.63 -11.47 12.04
CA TRP A 62 -23.81 -10.28 11.22
C TRP A 62 -22.82 -10.23 10.05
N LEU A 63 -21.55 -10.58 10.27
CA LEU A 63 -20.57 -10.73 9.19
C LEU A 63 -21.00 -11.82 8.20
N GLY A 64 -21.55 -12.93 8.69
CA GLY A 64 -22.09 -14.00 7.86
C GLY A 64 -23.27 -13.56 7.01
N GLU A 65 -24.22 -12.84 7.61
CA GLU A 65 -25.36 -12.24 6.92
C GLU A 65 -24.89 -11.27 5.82
N LYS A 66 -23.92 -10.40 6.13
CA LYS A 66 -23.30 -9.52 5.13
C LYS A 66 -22.61 -10.33 4.04
N ASN A 67 -21.90 -11.40 4.40
CA ASN A 67 -21.24 -12.25 3.42
C ASN A 67 -22.23 -12.95 2.49
N LEU A 68 -23.37 -13.41 3.00
CA LEU A 68 -24.48 -13.94 2.19
C LEU A 68 -25.09 -12.88 1.26
N GLN A 69 -25.12 -11.61 1.69
CA GLN A 69 -25.55 -10.46 0.89
C GLN A 69 -24.52 -10.02 -0.17
N GLY A 70 -23.39 -10.74 -0.33
CA GLY A 70 -22.39 -10.45 -1.35
C GLY A 70 -21.22 -9.57 -0.90
N TRP A 71 -21.04 -9.39 0.41
CA TRP A 71 -19.91 -8.67 0.97
C TRP A 71 -18.74 -9.61 1.26
N ASP A 72 -17.54 -9.26 0.84
CA ASP A 72 -16.33 -9.93 1.30
C ASP A 72 -15.96 -9.46 2.69
N VAL A 73 -15.47 -10.38 3.54
CA VAL A 73 -15.06 -10.11 4.92
C VAL A 73 -13.54 -10.18 5.02
N TYR A 74 -12.95 -9.12 5.58
CA TYR A 74 -11.53 -8.99 5.82
C TYR A 74 -11.25 -8.55 7.25
N CYS A 75 -10.08 -8.92 7.76
CA CYS A 75 -9.53 -8.47 9.03
C CYS A 75 -8.13 -7.90 8.81
N GLY A 76 -7.65 -7.00 9.67
CA GLY A 76 -6.26 -6.57 9.68
C GLY A 76 -5.30 -7.76 9.85
N VAL A 77 -4.03 -7.62 9.48
CA VAL A 77 -3.01 -8.61 9.89
C VAL A 77 -2.62 -8.42 11.35
N HIS A 78 -2.62 -7.16 11.78
CA HIS A 78 -2.23 -6.78 13.12
C HIS A 78 -3.42 -6.21 13.89
N PRO A 79 -3.42 -6.36 15.22
CA PRO A 79 -4.33 -5.62 16.06
C PRO A 79 -4.08 -4.13 15.94
N VAL A 80 -5.13 -3.35 16.17
CA VAL A 80 -5.08 -1.91 16.16
C VAL A 80 -5.27 -1.34 17.55
N ARG A 81 -4.65 -0.21 17.82
CA ARG A 81 -4.91 0.59 19.01
C ARG A 81 -5.79 1.77 18.70
N ARG A 82 -6.46 2.20 19.76
CA ARG A 82 -7.29 3.40 19.82
C ARG A 82 -6.40 4.60 20.11
N LEU A 83 -6.33 5.56 19.19
CA LEU A 83 -5.58 6.80 19.39
C LEU A 83 -6.54 7.97 19.61
N PRO A 84 -6.18 8.99 20.42
CA PRO A 84 -6.98 10.20 20.53
C PRO A 84 -6.82 11.09 19.28
N ASP A 85 -7.91 11.73 18.84
CA ASP A 85 -7.87 12.89 17.94
C ASP A 85 -7.47 14.16 18.69
N GLU A 86 -7.40 15.28 17.98
CA GLU A 86 -7.08 16.61 18.51
C GLU A 86 -8.00 17.06 19.66
N ARG A 87 -9.19 16.46 19.78
CA ARG A 87 -10.18 16.74 20.83
C ARG A 87 -10.22 15.63 21.89
N GLY A 88 -9.25 14.72 21.89
CA GLY A 88 -9.19 13.58 22.81
C GLY A 88 -10.20 12.48 22.51
N ARG A 89 -10.93 12.55 21.40
CA ARG A 89 -11.91 11.53 21.02
C ARG A 89 -11.20 10.36 20.36
N PRO A 90 -11.66 9.13 20.57
CA PRO A 90 -11.00 7.98 19.99
C PRO A 90 -11.13 7.93 18.46
N VAL A 91 -10.03 7.65 17.80
CA VAL A 91 -9.93 7.41 16.38
C VAL A 91 -9.16 6.11 16.15
N TYR A 92 -9.57 5.45 15.08
CA TYR A 92 -8.91 4.28 14.53
C TYR A 92 -8.59 4.58 13.06
N GLY A 93 -7.57 3.91 12.52
CA GLY A 93 -7.19 4.14 11.14
C GLY A 93 -6.49 2.94 10.50
N ALA A 94 -6.14 3.13 9.24
CA ALA A 94 -5.53 2.13 8.37
C ALA A 94 -4.03 2.39 8.15
N GLU A 95 -3.40 3.13 9.04
CA GLU A 95 -2.00 3.53 8.94
C GLU A 95 -1.18 2.79 9.99
N ALA A 96 0.13 2.65 9.75
CA ALA A 96 1.07 1.99 10.66
C ALA A 96 0.95 2.49 12.12
N ARG A 97 0.73 3.80 12.33
CA ARG A 97 0.55 4.38 13.67
C ARG A 97 -0.61 3.75 14.46
N PHE A 98 -1.64 3.23 13.79
CA PHE A 98 -2.77 2.59 14.47
C PHE A 98 -2.52 1.12 14.78
N VAL A 99 -1.43 0.50 14.31
CA VAL A 99 -1.05 -0.86 14.70
C VAL A 99 -0.64 -0.85 16.17
N SER A 100 -1.17 -1.78 16.99
CA SER A 100 -0.81 -1.90 18.41
C SER A 100 0.45 -2.72 18.62
N ARG A 101 0.60 -3.83 17.87
CA ARG A 101 1.79 -4.70 17.84
C ARG A 101 1.92 -5.42 16.49
N PHE A 102 3.12 -5.88 16.16
CA PHE A 102 3.36 -6.68 14.96
C PHE A 102 3.11 -8.17 15.25
N ALA A 103 1.91 -8.65 14.91
CA ALA A 103 1.55 -10.05 15.18
C ALA A 103 2.09 -11.06 14.14
N PHE A 104 2.32 -10.66 12.88
CA PHE A 104 2.68 -11.59 11.80
C PHE A 104 3.59 -10.98 10.72
N LEU A 105 4.46 -11.79 10.12
CA LEU A 105 4.88 -11.56 8.73
C LEU A 105 3.91 -12.25 7.78
N HIS A 106 3.78 -11.74 6.56
CA HIS A 106 2.85 -12.32 5.60
C HIS A 106 3.31 -12.26 4.15
N ALA A 107 2.77 -13.16 3.34
CA ALA A 107 2.88 -13.16 1.88
C ALA A 107 1.52 -13.46 1.23
N ASP A 108 1.12 -12.66 0.24
CA ASP A 108 -0.15 -12.78 -0.49
C ASP A 108 0.11 -13.38 -1.89
N LEU A 109 -0.11 -14.68 -2.04
CA LEU A 109 0.17 -15.47 -3.25
C LEU A 109 -1.05 -15.47 -4.17
N ASP A 110 -1.17 -14.41 -4.98
CA ASP A 110 -2.31 -14.17 -5.86
C ASP A 110 -2.24 -14.95 -7.19
N ALA A 111 -1.07 -15.49 -7.53
CA ALA A 111 -0.79 -16.33 -8.70
C ALA A 111 0.30 -17.37 -8.37
N GLY A 112 0.36 -18.49 -9.11
CA GLY A 112 1.43 -19.48 -8.96
C GLY A 112 1.49 -20.18 -7.59
N GLY A 113 0.41 -20.14 -6.82
CA GLY A 113 0.35 -20.60 -5.43
C GLY A 113 0.96 -21.99 -5.17
N PRO A 114 0.59 -23.06 -5.91
CA PRO A 114 1.15 -24.39 -5.70
C PRO A 114 2.67 -24.46 -5.84
N ALA A 115 3.24 -23.90 -6.92
CA ALA A 115 4.68 -23.85 -7.12
C ALA A 115 5.41 -23.01 -6.05
N ALA A 116 4.74 -21.97 -5.53
CA ALA A 116 5.27 -21.18 -4.42
C ALA A 116 5.30 -21.98 -3.10
N LEU A 117 4.28 -22.80 -2.83
CA LEU A 117 4.24 -23.70 -1.68
C LEU A 117 5.28 -24.83 -1.78
N GLU A 118 5.57 -25.33 -2.99
CA GLU A 118 6.65 -26.31 -3.22
C GLU A 118 8.02 -25.70 -2.86
N ARG A 119 8.33 -24.50 -3.39
CA ARG A 119 9.57 -23.77 -3.04
C ARG A 119 9.66 -23.48 -1.55
N LEU A 120 8.55 -23.07 -0.93
CA LEU A 120 8.49 -22.86 0.51
C LEU A 120 8.78 -24.15 1.27
N ALA A 121 8.21 -25.29 0.86
CA ALA A 121 8.47 -26.57 1.51
C ALA A 121 9.94 -26.99 1.40
N GLU A 122 10.59 -26.71 0.26
CA GLU A 122 12.03 -26.90 0.09
C GLU A 122 12.85 -26.01 1.03
N ASP A 123 12.50 -24.73 1.14
CA ASP A 123 13.16 -23.79 2.05
C ASP A 123 12.98 -24.18 3.52
N VAL A 124 11.80 -24.66 3.89
CA VAL A 124 11.51 -25.19 5.23
C VAL A 124 12.32 -26.45 5.51
N LYS A 125 12.41 -27.36 4.55
CA LYS A 125 13.22 -28.58 4.68
C LYS A 125 14.72 -28.26 4.78
N ALA A 126 15.17 -27.21 4.11
CA ALA A 126 16.54 -26.73 4.14
C ALA A 126 16.88 -25.83 5.35
N ASP A 127 15.92 -25.62 6.27
CA ASP A 127 16.06 -24.75 7.45
C ASP A 127 16.40 -23.27 7.10
N TYR A 128 16.04 -22.83 5.89
CA TYR A 128 16.18 -21.42 5.48
C TYR A 128 15.07 -20.53 6.02
N LEU A 129 13.89 -21.10 6.24
CA LEU A 129 12.73 -20.41 6.77
C LEU A 129 11.89 -21.40 7.59
N PRO A 130 11.35 -21.02 8.76
CA PRO A 130 10.36 -21.85 9.41
C PRO A 130 9.10 -22.01 8.56
N ALA A 131 8.34 -23.08 8.79
CA ALA A 131 7.02 -23.23 8.20
C ALA A 131 6.10 -22.07 8.64
N PRO A 132 5.20 -21.58 7.77
CA PRO A 132 4.20 -20.60 8.17
C PRO A 132 3.28 -21.18 9.24
N THR A 133 2.95 -20.38 10.25
CA THR A 133 1.97 -20.71 11.30
C THR A 133 0.59 -20.96 10.71
N HIS A 134 0.19 -20.13 9.73
CA HIS A 134 -1.09 -20.27 9.04
C HIS A 134 -0.91 -20.23 7.52
N VAL A 135 -1.61 -21.14 6.85
CA VAL A 135 -1.80 -21.12 5.40
C VAL A 135 -3.29 -20.96 5.12
N LEU A 136 -3.65 -19.85 4.47
CA LEU A 136 -5.03 -19.53 4.13
C LEU A 136 -5.22 -19.69 2.63
N ARG A 137 -6.17 -20.53 2.21
CA ARG A 137 -6.58 -20.66 0.81
C ARG A 137 -7.78 -19.77 0.53
N SER A 138 -7.57 -18.67 -0.20
CA SER A 138 -8.60 -17.66 -0.49
C SER A 138 -9.40 -17.95 -1.76
N SER A 139 -8.88 -18.83 -2.61
CA SER A 139 -9.53 -19.33 -3.82
C SER A 139 -8.97 -20.70 -4.18
N SER A 140 -9.83 -21.59 -4.69
CA SER A 140 -9.43 -22.91 -5.19
C SER A 140 -9.17 -22.92 -6.69
N THR A 141 -9.72 -21.95 -7.44
CA THR A 141 -9.58 -21.89 -8.91
C THR A 141 -9.60 -20.43 -9.39
N PRO A 142 -8.44 -19.84 -9.76
CA PRO A 142 -7.10 -20.37 -9.54
C PRO A 142 -6.78 -20.46 -8.04
N PRO A 143 -5.86 -21.37 -7.64
CA PRO A 143 -5.44 -21.50 -6.25
C PRO A 143 -4.69 -20.23 -5.80
N LYS A 144 -5.19 -19.60 -4.74
CA LYS A 144 -4.61 -18.41 -4.11
C LYS A 144 -4.40 -18.64 -2.63
N TYR A 145 -3.26 -18.23 -2.12
CA TYR A 145 -2.86 -18.49 -0.74
C TYR A 145 -2.38 -17.23 -0.04
N HIS A 146 -2.67 -17.09 1.25
CA HIS A 146 -1.96 -16.16 2.12
C HIS A 146 -1.18 -16.96 3.15
N LEU A 147 0.06 -16.57 3.38
CA LEU A 147 0.96 -17.22 4.32
C LEU A 147 1.22 -16.29 5.49
N TYR A 148 1.32 -16.84 6.70
CA TYR A 148 1.53 -16.08 7.93
C TYR A 148 2.58 -16.74 8.80
N TRP A 149 3.51 -15.95 9.31
CA TRP A 149 4.46 -16.34 10.34
C TRP A 149 4.21 -15.48 11.57
N GLU A 150 3.77 -16.11 12.65
CA GLU A 150 3.54 -15.44 13.94
C GLU A 150 4.84 -14.85 14.46
N LEU A 151 4.76 -13.63 14.97
CA LEU A 151 5.90 -12.91 15.53
C LEU A 151 5.82 -12.90 17.04
N ASP A 152 6.98 -12.99 17.68
CA ASP A 152 7.12 -12.76 19.11
C ASP A 152 7.39 -11.27 19.37
N ASP A 153 6.42 -10.61 19.99
CA ASP A 153 6.40 -9.17 20.28
C ASP A 153 7.70 -8.64 20.91
N GLN A 154 8.47 -9.49 21.62
CA GLN A 154 9.72 -9.09 22.27
C GLN A 154 10.83 -8.65 21.30
N TYR A 155 10.80 -9.11 20.04
CA TYR A 155 11.93 -8.97 19.12
C TYR A 155 11.74 -7.97 17.99
N TRP A 156 10.52 -7.50 17.77
CA TRP A 156 10.18 -6.71 16.58
C TRP A 156 10.18 -5.21 16.82
N GLY A 157 10.10 -4.78 18.08
CA GLY A 157 10.02 -3.39 18.49
C GLY A 157 8.60 -2.83 18.42
N ALA A 158 8.42 -1.61 18.92
CA ALA A 158 7.12 -0.97 18.95
C ALA A 158 6.68 -0.50 17.55
N PRO A 159 5.39 -0.59 17.18
CA PRO A 159 4.92 -0.09 15.89
C PRO A 159 5.09 1.41 15.64
N ASP A 160 5.31 2.20 16.70
CA ASP A 160 5.68 3.62 16.60
C ASP A 160 7.15 3.85 16.20
N ASP A 161 8.00 2.83 16.33
CA ASP A 161 9.35 2.89 15.81
C ASP A 161 9.32 2.72 14.29
N ALA A 162 9.66 3.79 13.58
CA ALA A 162 9.75 3.80 12.13
C ALA A 162 10.71 2.73 11.60
N GLY A 163 11.77 2.39 12.35
CA GLY A 163 12.69 1.31 12.03
C GLY A 163 12.02 -0.07 12.12
N ALA A 164 11.23 -0.30 13.16
CA ALA A 164 10.47 -1.53 13.35
C ALA A 164 9.44 -1.76 12.23
N ALA A 165 8.64 -0.74 11.91
CA ALA A 165 7.69 -0.82 10.80
C ALA A 165 8.40 -1.05 9.45
N ALA A 166 9.52 -0.36 9.21
CA ALA A 166 10.32 -0.56 8.01
C ALA A 166 10.90 -1.98 7.90
N ARG A 167 11.32 -2.58 9.02
CA ARG A 167 11.77 -3.99 9.08
C ARG A 167 10.65 -4.92 8.62
N VAL A 168 9.45 -4.84 9.22
CA VAL A 168 8.31 -5.71 8.86
C VAL A 168 7.98 -5.60 7.37
N VAL A 169 7.91 -4.37 6.83
CA VAL A 169 7.68 -4.16 5.39
C VAL A 169 8.79 -4.78 4.55
N ALA A 170 10.05 -4.66 4.95
CA ALA A 170 11.17 -5.25 4.22
C ALA A 170 11.08 -6.78 4.17
N TYR A 171 10.72 -7.42 5.29
CA TYR A 171 10.53 -8.86 5.34
C TYR A 171 9.35 -9.34 4.50
N ASN A 172 8.19 -8.68 4.61
CA ASN A 172 7.04 -8.99 3.76
C ASN A 172 7.39 -8.82 2.28
N THR A 173 8.21 -7.81 1.95
CA THR A 173 8.72 -7.61 0.59
C THR A 173 9.61 -8.77 0.14
N ALA A 174 10.54 -9.22 0.97
CA ALA A 174 11.41 -10.35 0.64
C ALA A 174 10.62 -11.66 0.47
N LEU A 175 9.62 -11.90 1.33
CA LEU A 175 8.73 -13.05 1.20
C LEU A 175 7.91 -12.99 -0.10
N ALA A 176 7.35 -11.82 -0.43
CA ALA A 176 6.64 -11.61 -1.68
C ALA A 176 7.57 -11.82 -2.90
N GLU A 177 8.79 -11.29 -2.90
CA GLU A 177 9.74 -11.49 -3.99
C GLU A 177 10.15 -12.96 -4.15
N ARG A 178 10.45 -13.66 -3.05
CA ARG A 178 10.92 -15.05 -3.10
C ARG A 178 9.83 -16.03 -3.55
N TYR A 179 8.61 -15.83 -3.07
CA TYR A 179 7.51 -16.76 -3.34
C TYR A 179 6.56 -16.29 -4.44
N GLY A 180 6.79 -15.11 -5.03
CA GLY A 180 5.95 -14.56 -6.10
C GLY A 180 4.62 -13.97 -5.59
N GLY A 181 4.62 -13.41 -4.39
CA GLY A 181 3.47 -12.71 -3.81
C GLY A 181 3.25 -11.31 -4.40
N ASP A 182 2.10 -10.72 -4.09
CA ASP A 182 1.71 -9.36 -4.52
C ASP A 182 2.63 -8.30 -3.88
N PRO A 183 3.45 -7.56 -4.67
CA PRO A 183 4.32 -6.51 -4.13
C PRO A 183 3.52 -5.32 -3.57
N GLY A 184 2.23 -5.19 -3.91
CA GLY A 184 1.31 -4.22 -3.32
C GLY A 184 0.72 -4.66 -1.98
N ALA A 185 1.07 -5.84 -1.48
CA ALA A 185 0.53 -6.45 -0.27
C ALA A 185 1.50 -6.51 0.90
N VAL A 186 2.57 -5.70 0.90
CA VAL A 186 3.68 -5.82 1.87
C VAL A 186 3.57 -4.88 3.07
N ASP A 187 2.55 -4.03 3.12
CA ASP A 187 2.37 -3.01 4.16
C ASP A 187 1.92 -3.61 5.51
N VAL A 188 2.25 -2.93 6.61
CA VAL A 188 1.88 -3.37 7.97
C VAL A 188 0.38 -3.23 8.26
N ALA A 189 -0.34 -2.35 7.58
CA ALA A 189 -1.77 -2.13 7.81
C ALA A 189 -2.65 -2.99 6.92
N ARG A 190 -2.06 -4.05 6.33
CA ARG A 190 -2.69 -4.93 5.37
C ARG A 190 -3.95 -5.54 5.98
N ILE A 191 -4.96 -5.71 5.13
CA ILE A 191 -6.19 -6.44 5.45
C ILE A 191 -6.22 -7.71 4.61
N LEU A 192 -6.67 -8.79 5.22
CA LEU A 192 -6.67 -10.11 4.62
C LEU A 192 -8.01 -10.80 4.87
N ARG A 193 -8.26 -11.86 4.11
CA ARG A 193 -9.53 -12.59 4.17
C ARG A 193 -9.68 -13.28 5.52
N VAL A 194 -10.92 -13.34 6.00
CA VAL A 194 -11.27 -14.15 7.17
C VAL A 194 -11.73 -15.53 6.69
N PRO A 195 -11.11 -16.63 7.17
CA PRO A 195 -11.58 -17.99 6.92
C PRO A 195 -13.02 -18.21 7.38
N GLY A 196 -13.69 -19.20 6.80
CA GLY A 196 -15.08 -19.52 7.09
C GLY A 196 -16.11 -18.63 6.38
N PHE A 197 -15.65 -17.63 5.63
CA PHE A 197 -16.49 -16.79 4.77
C PHE A 197 -16.25 -17.09 3.29
N VAL A 198 -17.25 -16.80 2.46
CA VAL A 198 -17.21 -17.01 1.02
C VAL A 198 -16.52 -15.84 0.33
N ASN A 199 -15.68 -16.11 -0.66
CA ASN A 199 -15.09 -15.09 -1.52
C ASN A 199 -16.07 -14.64 -2.62
N ARG A 200 -16.60 -13.43 -2.46
CA ARG A 200 -17.62 -12.76 -3.28
C ARG A 200 -17.05 -11.90 -4.40
N LYS A 201 -15.74 -11.94 -4.67
CA LYS A 201 -15.18 -11.24 -5.83
C LYS A 201 -15.94 -11.62 -7.12
N PRO A 202 -16.18 -10.67 -8.04
CA PRO A 202 -16.99 -10.94 -9.23
C PRO A 202 -16.43 -12.04 -10.14
N ALA A 203 -15.13 -12.34 -10.05
CA ALA A 203 -14.51 -13.43 -10.80
C ALA A 203 -15.05 -14.83 -10.43
N TYR A 204 -15.79 -14.98 -9.31
CA TYR A 204 -16.28 -16.27 -8.82
C TYR A 204 -17.82 -16.36 -8.83
N THR A 205 -18.45 -16.13 -9.98
CA THR A 205 -19.92 -16.07 -10.10
C THR A 205 -20.61 -17.43 -9.91
N THR A 206 -20.04 -18.52 -10.42
CA THR A 206 -20.70 -19.83 -10.47
C THR A 206 -20.57 -20.63 -9.17
N ALA A 207 -19.39 -20.58 -8.54
CA ALA A 207 -19.09 -21.32 -7.31
C ALA A 207 -18.07 -20.53 -6.48
N PRO A 208 -18.51 -19.49 -5.75
CA PRO A 208 -17.59 -18.68 -4.97
C PRO A 208 -16.92 -19.53 -3.88
N PRO A 209 -15.58 -19.51 -3.77
CA PRO A 209 -14.86 -20.43 -2.89
C PRO A 209 -15.06 -20.01 -1.43
N LEU A 210 -15.23 -21.00 -0.55
CA LEU A 210 -15.10 -20.81 0.89
C LEU A 210 -13.62 -20.57 1.20
N VAL A 211 -13.32 -19.46 1.89
CA VAL A 211 -11.97 -19.20 2.38
C VAL A 211 -11.69 -20.19 3.50
N ALA A 212 -10.63 -20.97 3.35
CA ALA A 212 -10.23 -21.96 4.34
C ALA A 212 -8.86 -21.59 4.92
N ALA A 213 -8.68 -21.79 6.22
CA ALA A 213 -7.36 -21.72 6.83
C ALA A 213 -6.98 -23.10 7.37
N THR A 214 -5.70 -23.40 7.25
CA THR A 214 -5.06 -24.51 7.92
C THR A 214 -4.02 -23.90 8.84
N ARG A 215 -4.21 -24.07 10.15
CA ARG A 215 -3.11 -23.92 11.09
C ARG A 215 -2.16 -25.08 10.80
N VAL A 216 -0.92 -24.79 10.50
CA VAL A 216 0.09 -25.84 10.37
C VAL A 216 0.51 -26.13 11.81
N PRO A 217 0.10 -27.27 12.41
CA PRO A 217 0.53 -27.62 13.74
C PRO A 217 2.04 -27.76 13.68
N GLN A 218 2.71 -26.72 14.18
CA GLN A 218 4.09 -26.66 14.60
C GLN A 218 4.89 -27.92 14.31
N LEU A 219 5.56 -27.95 13.15
CA LEU A 219 6.82 -28.70 13.10
C LEU A 219 7.86 -28.04 14.01
N TYR A 220 7.68 -26.75 14.34
CA TYR A 220 8.33 -26.05 15.44
C TYR A 220 7.38 -24.99 16.03
N ARG A 221 6.86 -25.20 17.25
CA ARG A 221 6.62 -24.08 18.16
C ARG A 221 8.03 -23.62 18.41
N LEU A 222 8.41 -22.42 17.98
CA LEU A 222 9.72 -21.87 18.31
C LEU A 222 9.88 -22.07 19.82
N PRO A 223 10.72 -22.99 20.29
CA PRO A 223 11.04 -23.03 21.71
C PRO A 223 11.74 -21.71 21.96
N VAL A 224 11.56 -21.13 23.13
CA VAL A 224 12.21 -19.90 23.61
C VAL A 224 13.76 -19.98 23.61
N ALA A 225 14.37 -21.01 22.99
CA ALA A 225 15.79 -21.14 22.68
C ALA A 225 16.15 -20.92 21.19
N LYS A 226 15.17 -20.86 20.29
CA LYS A 226 15.28 -20.48 18.88
C LYS A 226 13.94 -19.89 18.48
N ALA A 227 13.70 -18.63 18.85
CA ALA A 227 12.81 -17.77 18.08
C ALA A 227 13.31 -17.78 16.62
N VAL A 228 12.55 -17.23 15.67
CA VAL A 228 13.23 -16.63 14.52
C VAL A 228 14.03 -15.49 15.14
N ALA A 229 15.23 -15.83 15.62
CA ALA A 229 16.15 -14.82 16.04
C ALA A 229 16.32 -13.95 14.78
N PRO A 230 16.44 -12.62 14.96
CA PRO A 230 16.57 -11.73 13.84
C PRO A 230 17.53 -12.28 12.78
N ASP A 231 18.57 -13.02 13.18
CA ASP A 231 19.57 -13.70 12.36
C ASP A 231 19.02 -14.66 11.28
N GLN A 232 18.00 -15.49 11.54
CA GLN A 232 17.46 -16.45 10.56
C GLN A 232 16.63 -15.77 9.48
N MET A 233 15.78 -14.82 9.86
CA MET A 233 15.07 -13.99 8.87
C MET A 233 16.02 -12.97 8.22
N GLN A 234 17.04 -12.50 8.93
CA GLN A 234 18.12 -11.66 8.39
C GLN A 234 18.93 -12.44 7.35
N ALA A 235 19.17 -13.75 7.54
CA ALA A 235 19.77 -14.62 6.53
C ALA A 235 18.88 -14.73 5.29
N LEU A 236 17.55 -14.84 5.46
CA LEU A 236 16.60 -14.77 4.35
C LEU A 236 16.65 -13.41 3.62
N MET A 237 16.70 -12.30 4.36
CA MET A 237 16.86 -10.95 3.78
C MET A 237 18.16 -10.79 3.00
N LEU A 238 19.26 -11.35 3.52
CA LEU A 238 20.57 -11.35 2.86
C LEU A 238 20.62 -12.28 1.64
N LEU A 239 19.87 -13.38 1.66
CA LEU A 239 19.70 -14.33 0.54
C LEU A 239 18.82 -13.75 -0.58
N VAL A 240 17.80 -12.96 -0.24
CA VAL A 240 16.85 -12.40 -1.21
C VAL A 240 17.38 -11.10 -1.82
N ARG A 241 17.94 -10.16 -1.03
CA ARG A 241 18.61 -8.93 -1.53
C ARG A 241 19.62 -8.32 -0.52
N PRO A 242 20.93 -8.52 -0.69
CA PRO A 242 21.97 -7.87 0.14
C PRO A 242 21.85 -6.34 0.18
N GLU A 243 21.36 -5.73 -0.90
CA GLU A 243 21.25 -4.27 -1.06
C GLU A 243 20.13 -3.65 -0.20
N VAL A 244 19.13 -4.45 0.21
CA VAL A 244 18.04 -4.03 1.09
C VAL A 244 18.47 -4.12 2.56
N ALA A 245 19.25 -5.13 2.92
CA ALA A 245 19.76 -5.31 4.27
C ALA A 245 20.54 -4.08 4.77
N HIS A 246 21.35 -3.46 3.91
CA HIS A 246 22.11 -2.24 4.24
C HIS A 246 21.26 -0.98 4.45
N ARG A 247 19.97 -0.99 4.08
CA ARG A 247 19.05 0.14 4.27
C ARG A 247 18.19 -0.01 5.52
N VAL A 248 18.08 -1.23 6.04
CA VAL A 248 17.15 -1.61 7.12
C VAL A 248 17.90 -1.87 8.42
N PHE A 249 19.12 -2.41 8.33
CA PHE A 249 19.97 -2.69 9.48
C PHE A 249 21.15 -1.73 9.51
N ASP A 250 21.45 -1.20 10.69
CA ASP A 250 22.65 -0.39 10.87
C ASP A 250 23.92 -1.25 10.83
N ARG A 251 25.08 -0.61 10.81
CA ARG A 251 26.36 -1.31 10.68
C ARG A 251 26.71 -2.16 11.92
N ALA A 252 26.19 -1.82 13.09
CA ALA A 252 26.39 -2.58 14.32
C ALA A 252 25.46 -3.80 14.37
N GLU A 253 24.21 -3.64 13.95
CA GLU A 253 23.26 -4.74 13.73
C GLU A 253 23.83 -5.70 12.67
N LEU A 254 24.25 -5.22 11.51
CA LEU A 254 24.92 -6.03 10.48
C LEU A 254 26.18 -6.75 10.97
N ARG A 255 26.92 -6.17 11.94
CA ARG A 255 28.09 -6.81 12.55
C ARG A 255 27.71 -7.86 13.58
N SER A 256 26.67 -7.62 14.37
CA SER A 256 26.08 -8.59 15.28
C SER A 256 25.53 -9.79 14.50
N ILE A 257 24.93 -9.53 13.34
CA ILE A 257 24.45 -10.52 12.36
C ILE A 257 25.61 -11.33 11.78
N ALA A 258 26.71 -10.64 11.44
CA ALA A 258 27.92 -11.26 10.92
C ALA A 258 28.75 -12.02 11.97
N GLY A 259 28.28 -12.17 13.21
CA GLY A 259 28.89 -13.06 14.22
C GLY A 259 28.99 -14.51 13.75
N ASP A 260 28.14 -14.92 12.80
CA ASP A 260 28.24 -16.16 12.02
C ASP A 260 28.85 -15.91 10.63
N TYR A 261 30.02 -15.27 10.62
CA TYR A 261 30.72 -14.74 9.43
C TYR A 261 30.97 -15.77 8.33
N GLU A 262 31.08 -17.05 8.69
CA GLU A 262 31.25 -18.20 7.79
C GLU A 262 29.98 -18.46 6.98
N SER A 263 28.80 -18.47 7.62
CA SER A 263 27.50 -18.60 6.95
C SER A 263 27.23 -17.42 6.01
N TRP A 264 27.56 -16.20 6.42
CA TRP A 264 27.49 -15.01 5.56
C TRP A 264 28.43 -15.09 4.36
N ARG A 265 29.66 -15.59 4.53
CA ARG A 265 30.62 -15.80 3.42
C ARG A 265 30.12 -16.87 2.44
N ARG A 266 29.59 -17.99 2.93
CA ARG A 266 29.04 -19.06 2.08
C ARG A 266 27.83 -18.59 1.29
N VAL A 267 26.89 -17.90 1.94
CA VAL A 267 25.70 -17.32 1.31
C VAL A 267 26.08 -16.24 0.29
N SER A 268 27.01 -15.34 0.63
CA SER A 268 27.46 -14.27 -0.27
C SER A 268 28.26 -14.81 -1.46
N ALA A 269 29.10 -15.82 -1.26
CA ALA A 269 29.83 -16.51 -2.32
C ALA A 269 28.87 -17.26 -3.25
N TYR A 270 27.88 -17.96 -2.69
CA TYR A 270 26.83 -18.65 -3.44
C TYR A 270 25.98 -17.67 -4.27
N ALA A 271 25.52 -16.57 -3.68
CA ALA A 271 24.76 -15.54 -4.39
C ALA A 271 25.60 -14.82 -5.47
N ALA A 272 26.91 -14.63 -5.25
CA ALA A 272 27.81 -14.11 -6.26
C ALA A 272 28.01 -15.11 -7.41
N GLU A 273 28.13 -16.40 -7.11
CA GLU A 273 28.33 -17.43 -8.13
C GLU A 273 27.07 -17.68 -8.97
N ARG A 274 25.88 -17.65 -8.35
CA ARG A 274 24.60 -17.68 -9.10
C ARG A 274 24.47 -16.48 -10.05
N ARG A 275 24.90 -15.29 -9.62
CA ARG A 275 24.93 -14.09 -10.49
C ARG A 275 25.91 -14.25 -11.65
N ARG A 276 27.10 -14.83 -11.42
CA ARG A 276 28.05 -15.15 -12.49
C ARG A 276 27.50 -16.22 -13.44
N ALA A 277 26.85 -17.26 -12.92
CA ALA A 277 26.22 -18.30 -13.72
C ALA A 277 25.13 -17.72 -14.62
N ALA A 278 24.22 -16.91 -14.07
CA ALA A 278 23.18 -16.23 -14.83
C ALA A 278 23.76 -15.27 -15.89
N GLY A 279 24.77 -14.46 -15.53
CA GLY A 279 25.45 -13.57 -16.47
C GLY A 279 26.22 -14.30 -17.58
N ALA A 280 26.64 -15.54 -17.33
CA ALA A 280 27.29 -16.41 -18.30
C ALA A 280 26.30 -17.31 -19.09
N GLY A 281 24.99 -17.12 -18.93
CA GLY A 281 23.97 -17.95 -19.59
C GLY A 281 23.87 -19.40 -19.07
N ARG A 282 24.47 -19.69 -17.92
CA ARG A 282 24.37 -21.00 -17.24
C ARG A 282 23.14 -21.01 -16.33
N ASN A 283 22.54 -22.19 -16.13
CA ASN A 283 21.43 -22.34 -15.20
C ASN A 283 21.90 -22.00 -13.77
N PRO A 284 21.41 -20.92 -13.15
CA PRO A 284 21.84 -20.53 -11.80
C PRO A 284 21.34 -21.49 -10.73
N GLU A 285 20.43 -22.41 -11.03
CA GLU A 285 19.94 -23.45 -10.11
C GLU A 285 20.80 -24.71 -10.10
N ALA A 286 21.73 -24.86 -11.05
CA ALA A 286 22.61 -26.02 -11.14
C ALA A 286 23.92 -25.87 -10.33
N VAL A 287 24.06 -24.80 -9.52
CA VAL A 287 25.27 -24.56 -8.71
C VAL A 287 25.17 -25.36 -7.41
N PRO A 288 26.00 -26.41 -7.20
CA PRO A 288 25.94 -27.23 -5.99
C PRO A 288 26.44 -26.45 -4.77
N VAL A 289 25.78 -26.62 -3.62
CA VAL A 289 26.13 -25.92 -2.36
C VAL A 289 27.49 -26.39 -1.80
N GLU A 290 27.95 -27.58 -2.17
CA GLU A 290 29.13 -28.26 -1.60
C GLU A 290 30.47 -27.92 -2.29
N GLU A 291 30.46 -27.27 -3.46
CA GLU A 291 31.67 -27.01 -4.27
C GLU A 291 32.33 -25.63 -4.01
N LEU A 292 32.08 -24.99 -2.87
CA LEU A 292 32.70 -23.70 -2.55
C LEU A 292 34.14 -23.89 -2.04
N PRO A 293 35.16 -23.24 -2.64
CA PRO A 293 36.54 -23.37 -2.19
C PRO A 293 36.74 -22.74 -0.80
N PRO A 294 37.54 -23.36 0.10
CA PRO A 294 37.85 -22.78 1.40
C PRO A 294 38.63 -21.46 1.25
N ALA A 295 38.25 -20.46 2.05
CA ALA A 295 38.86 -19.14 1.98
C ALA A 295 40.30 -19.15 2.53
N ARG A 296 41.26 -18.63 1.75
CA ARG A 296 42.63 -18.39 2.21
C ARG A 296 42.66 -17.20 3.18
N HIS A 297 43.22 -17.41 4.37
CA HIS A 297 43.56 -16.35 5.32
C HIS A 297 44.83 -15.62 4.86
N ALA A 298 44.73 -14.33 4.52
CA ALA A 298 45.88 -13.42 4.57
C ALA A 298 45.42 -11.95 4.65
N ALA A 299 45.90 -11.28 5.69
CA ALA A 299 46.15 -9.83 5.82
C ALA A 299 44.95 -8.86 5.85
N LEU A 300 44.40 -8.62 7.05
CA LEU A 300 43.81 -7.32 7.45
C LEU A 300 43.96 -7.10 8.97
N GLU A 301 45.21 -7.04 9.44
CA GLU A 301 45.55 -6.46 10.74
C GLU A 301 46.63 -5.39 10.52
N HIS A 302 46.23 -4.22 10.01
CA HIS A 302 47.08 -3.03 10.08
C HIS A 302 46.29 -1.74 9.79
N GLU A 303 45.33 -1.38 10.65
CA GLU A 303 44.87 0.04 10.72
C GLU A 303 44.01 0.40 11.97
N ALA A 304 44.29 -0.21 13.12
CA ALA A 304 43.71 0.23 14.40
C ALA A 304 44.68 1.20 15.10
N GLY A 305 44.73 2.46 14.63
CA GLY A 305 45.65 3.43 15.24
C GLY A 305 45.55 4.84 14.70
N ARG A 306 44.35 5.45 14.66
CA ARG A 306 44.22 6.92 14.60
C ARG A 306 43.06 7.41 15.46
N SER A 307 43.41 8.30 16.37
CA SER A 307 42.59 8.93 17.40
C SER A 307 41.44 9.76 16.83
N ARG A 308 40.32 9.75 17.56
CA ARG A 308 39.06 10.45 17.28
C ARG A 308 39.16 11.90 17.79
N PRO A 309 38.80 12.95 17.01
CA PRO A 309 38.69 14.29 17.56
C PRO A 309 37.31 14.49 18.21
N GLU A 310 37.33 15.36 19.22
CA GLU A 310 36.30 15.66 20.20
C GLU A 310 35.01 16.22 19.58
N SER A 311 33.90 15.85 20.21
CA SER A 311 32.54 16.30 19.92
C SER A 311 32.33 17.76 20.32
N ARG A 312 32.05 18.63 19.34
CA ARG A 312 31.49 19.97 19.59
C ARG A 312 29.97 19.89 19.74
N SER A 313 29.51 20.34 20.90
CA SER A 313 28.12 20.56 21.29
C SER A 313 27.38 21.49 20.30
N ARG A 314 26.16 21.12 19.91
CA ARG A 314 25.22 22.02 19.22
C ARG A 314 24.21 22.62 20.23
N PRO A 315 23.88 23.91 20.13
CA PRO A 315 22.95 24.57 21.02
C PRO A 315 21.49 24.25 20.67
N GLY A 316 20.64 24.31 21.70
CA GLY A 316 19.22 23.98 21.65
C GLY A 316 18.40 24.80 20.66
N GLY A 317 17.45 24.12 20.01
CA GLY A 317 16.41 24.71 19.17
C GLY A 317 15.07 24.64 19.91
N GLY A 318 14.45 25.81 20.09
CA GLY A 318 13.25 26.02 20.88
C GLY A 318 11.98 25.38 20.32
N VAL A 319 11.04 25.19 21.24
CA VAL A 319 9.67 24.74 21.04
C VAL A 319 8.92 25.75 20.16
N SER A 320 8.61 25.39 18.92
CA SER A 320 7.72 26.16 18.05
C SER A 320 6.34 25.52 17.96
N GLY A 321 5.34 26.35 18.27
CA GLY A 321 3.92 26.36 17.88
C GLY A 321 3.22 25.08 17.41
N ARG A 322 2.16 24.73 18.17
CA ARG A 322 1.03 23.88 17.76
C ARG A 322 0.49 24.30 16.39
N GLY A 323 0.74 23.51 15.37
CA GLY A 323 0.07 23.59 14.07
C GLY A 323 -0.27 22.18 13.62
N ASP A 324 -1.49 21.97 13.14
CA ASP A 324 -1.98 20.69 12.65
C ASP A 324 -0.98 20.08 11.64
N HIS A 325 -0.25 19.06 12.05
CA HIS A 325 0.73 18.38 11.21
C HIS A 325 -0.01 17.43 10.26
N PHE A 326 -0.54 17.97 9.16
CA PHE A 326 -1.06 17.14 8.07
C PHE A 326 0.05 16.27 7.46
N SER A 327 -0.29 15.04 7.09
CA SER A 327 0.64 14.21 6.31
C SER A 327 1.02 14.93 5.01
N GLN A 328 2.25 14.74 4.53
CA GLN A 328 2.72 15.40 3.31
C GLN A 328 1.80 15.12 2.10
N SER A 329 1.23 13.91 2.02
CA SER A 329 0.27 13.55 0.97
C SER A 329 -1.06 14.30 1.08
N GLU A 330 -1.49 14.62 2.30
CA GLU A 330 -2.70 15.41 2.53
C GLU A 330 -2.45 16.89 2.19
N ALA A 331 -1.27 17.42 2.55
CA ALA A 331 -0.84 18.76 2.13
C ALA A 331 -0.77 18.89 0.59
N ASP A 332 -0.22 17.87 -0.08
CA ASP A 332 -0.20 17.79 -1.55
C ASP A 332 -1.64 17.81 -2.11
N TRP A 333 -2.53 16.94 -1.61
CA TRP A 333 -3.92 16.86 -2.06
C TRP A 333 -4.69 18.18 -1.88
N ARG A 334 -4.58 18.83 -0.72
CA ARG A 334 -5.23 20.13 -0.46
C ARG A 334 -4.70 21.24 -1.37
N THR A 335 -3.41 21.22 -1.66
CA THR A 335 -2.80 22.17 -2.59
C THR A 335 -3.35 21.99 -4.00
N VAL A 336 -3.47 20.73 -4.45
CA VAL A 336 -4.05 20.40 -5.75
C VAL A 336 -5.54 20.78 -5.83
N CYS A 337 -6.35 20.52 -4.80
CA CYS A 337 -7.75 20.93 -4.77
C CYS A 337 -7.91 22.44 -4.95
N ARG A 338 -7.18 23.24 -4.15
CA ARG A 338 -7.21 24.71 -4.25
C ARG A 338 -6.78 25.22 -5.62
N ALA A 339 -5.76 24.61 -6.22
CA ALA A 339 -5.29 24.98 -7.54
C ALA A 339 -6.34 24.68 -8.63
N LEU A 340 -7.01 23.52 -8.56
CA LEU A 340 -8.08 23.16 -9.49
C LEU A 340 -9.32 24.06 -9.33
N GLU A 341 -9.71 24.38 -8.10
CA GLU A 341 -10.79 25.34 -7.81
C GLU A 341 -10.48 26.74 -8.37
N SER A 342 -9.20 27.10 -8.45
CA SER A 342 -8.73 28.34 -9.07
C SER A 342 -8.58 28.25 -10.60
N GLY A 343 -8.98 27.14 -11.23
CA GLY A 343 -8.95 26.94 -12.68
C GLY A 343 -7.61 26.44 -13.25
N ALA A 344 -6.68 25.95 -12.43
CA ALA A 344 -5.44 25.40 -12.94
C ALA A 344 -5.67 24.11 -13.76
N ALA A 345 -4.96 23.96 -14.88
CA ALA A 345 -5.07 22.78 -15.73
C ALA A 345 -4.52 21.52 -15.02
N ALA A 346 -5.31 20.44 -14.99
CA ALA A 346 -4.96 19.20 -14.32
C ALA A 346 -3.60 18.61 -14.77
N ASP A 347 -3.32 18.59 -16.08
CA ASP A 347 -2.03 18.06 -16.61
C ASP A 347 -0.81 18.88 -16.21
N ARG A 348 -0.98 20.17 -15.95
CA ARG A 348 0.07 21.01 -15.38
C ARG A 348 0.35 20.61 -13.93
N LEU A 349 -0.70 20.42 -13.14
CA LEU A 349 -0.58 20.01 -11.74
C LEU A 349 0.03 18.63 -11.58
N VAL A 350 -0.23 17.70 -12.50
CA VAL A 350 0.42 16.38 -12.45
C VAL A 350 1.92 16.52 -12.63
N ARG A 351 2.38 17.32 -13.59
CA ARG A 351 3.81 17.54 -13.84
C ARG A 351 4.49 18.24 -12.65
N GLU A 352 3.89 19.33 -12.14
CA GLU A 352 4.43 20.09 -11.00
C GLU A 352 4.51 19.23 -9.73
N LEU A 353 3.46 18.45 -9.43
CA LEU A 353 3.46 17.57 -8.28
C LEU A 353 4.45 16.41 -8.44
N ALA A 354 4.56 15.82 -9.63
CA ALA A 354 5.54 14.77 -9.90
C ALA A 354 6.98 15.31 -9.72
N GLU A 355 7.27 16.48 -10.27
CA GLU A 355 8.57 17.15 -10.12
C GLU A 355 8.89 17.43 -8.65
N ARG A 356 7.96 18.04 -7.90
CA ARG A 356 8.12 18.32 -6.46
C ARG A 356 8.37 17.05 -5.63
N ARG A 357 7.77 15.92 -6.02
CA ARG A 357 7.90 14.63 -5.32
C ARG A 357 9.00 13.73 -5.89
N SER A 358 9.74 14.20 -6.89
CA SER A 358 10.92 13.52 -7.43
C SER A 358 12.04 13.44 -6.38
N PRO A 359 12.93 12.43 -6.43
CA PRO A 359 14.03 12.30 -5.48
C PRO A 359 14.88 13.56 -5.32
N VAL A 360 15.18 14.24 -6.43
CA VAL A 360 16.05 15.42 -6.46
C VAL A 360 15.36 16.62 -5.79
N MET A 361 14.14 16.95 -6.21
CA MET A 361 13.46 18.14 -5.70
C MET A 361 12.89 17.94 -4.30
N ALA A 362 12.45 16.73 -3.97
CA ALA A 362 11.94 16.42 -2.64
C ALA A 362 13.05 16.58 -1.58
N ALA A 363 14.27 16.12 -1.88
CA ALA A 363 15.43 16.32 -1.01
C ALA A 363 15.75 17.81 -0.81
N ALA A 364 15.73 18.60 -1.89
CA ALA A 364 15.96 20.05 -1.82
C ALA A 364 14.88 20.77 -0.99
N ALA A 365 13.63 20.30 -1.03
CA ALA A 365 12.51 20.86 -0.29
C ALA A 365 12.34 20.29 1.13
N GLY A 366 13.21 19.38 1.58
CA GLY A 366 13.11 18.75 2.90
C GLY A 366 11.86 17.87 3.08
N ILE A 367 11.31 17.34 1.98
CA ILE A 367 10.14 16.45 2.00
C ILE A 367 10.54 15.04 1.53
N ALA A 368 9.89 14.00 2.07
CA ALA A 368 10.19 12.63 1.67
C ALA A 368 9.82 12.38 0.20
N PRO A 369 10.68 11.80 -0.66
CA PRO A 369 10.36 11.57 -2.07
C PRO A 369 9.29 10.47 -2.29
N LYS A 370 8.76 10.37 -3.51
CA LYS A 370 7.96 9.21 -3.97
C LYS A 370 8.75 8.41 -5.00
N HIS A 371 8.69 7.09 -4.92
CA HIS A 371 9.38 6.18 -5.87
C HIS A 371 8.82 6.30 -7.29
N SER A 372 7.52 6.56 -7.43
CA SER A 372 6.82 6.72 -8.71
C SER A 372 6.09 8.05 -8.74
N PRO A 373 6.81 9.17 -8.92
CA PRO A 373 6.28 10.51 -8.76
C PRO A 373 5.15 10.83 -9.76
N TYR A 374 5.25 10.39 -11.03
CA TYR A 374 4.19 10.64 -12.02
C TYR A 374 2.94 9.83 -11.72
N TYR A 375 3.07 8.55 -11.38
CA TYR A 375 1.95 7.72 -10.95
C TYR A 375 1.23 8.33 -9.73
N TYR A 376 2.00 8.71 -8.71
CA TYR A 376 1.46 9.36 -7.52
C TYR A 376 0.73 10.67 -7.83
N ALA A 377 1.33 11.52 -8.66
CA ALA A 377 0.75 12.80 -9.02
C ALA A 377 -0.52 12.66 -9.87
N CYS A 378 -0.51 11.78 -10.87
CA CYS A 378 -1.67 11.46 -11.71
C CYS A 378 -2.85 10.98 -10.85
N LEU A 379 -2.61 10.05 -9.91
CA LEU A 379 -3.64 9.56 -9.00
C LEU A 379 -4.18 10.66 -8.07
N THR A 380 -3.29 11.50 -7.55
CA THR A 380 -3.65 12.59 -6.62
C THR A 380 -4.51 13.65 -7.32
N VAL A 381 -4.09 14.09 -8.51
CA VAL A 381 -4.83 15.10 -9.30
C VAL A 381 -6.15 14.56 -9.81
N THR A 382 -6.21 13.30 -10.27
CA THR A 382 -7.48 12.68 -10.70
C THR A 382 -8.50 12.66 -9.56
N LYS A 383 -8.08 12.28 -8.34
CA LYS A 383 -8.95 12.28 -7.16
C LYS A 383 -9.40 13.69 -6.77
N ALA A 384 -8.49 14.66 -6.81
CA ALA A 384 -8.80 16.05 -6.50
C ALA A 384 -9.75 16.68 -7.53
N ALA A 385 -9.52 16.48 -8.83
CA ALA A 385 -10.36 16.96 -9.92
C ALA A 385 -11.80 16.48 -9.78
N ARG A 386 -11.97 15.17 -9.51
CA ARG A 386 -13.29 14.61 -9.20
C ARG A 386 -13.94 15.25 -7.97
N LYS A 387 -13.17 15.52 -6.92
CA LYS A 387 -13.71 16.11 -5.67
C LYS A 387 -14.26 17.52 -5.91
N VAL A 388 -13.59 18.31 -6.74
CA VAL A 388 -13.94 19.72 -6.97
C VAL A 388 -14.77 19.92 -8.25
N GLY A 389 -15.07 18.85 -9.00
CA GLY A 389 -15.83 18.92 -10.25
C GLY A 389 -15.04 19.46 -11.45
N ALA A 390 -13.70 19.43 -11.39
CA ALA A 390 -12.83 19.83 -12.50
C ALA A 390 -12.59 18.67 -13.49
N PRO A 391 -12.25 18.96 -14.76
CA PRO A 391 -11.84 17.95 -15.72
C PRO A 391 -10.64 17.13 -15.23
N PRO A 392 -10.62 15.80 -15.40
CA PRO A 392 -9.47 14.98 -15.03
C PRO A 392 -8.26 15.27 -15.93
N PRO A 393 -7.03 14.91 -15.52
CA PRO A 393 -5.86 15.02 -16.38
C PRO A 393 -6.02 14.13 -17.63
N THR A 394 -5.47 14.57 -18.76
CA THR A 394 -5.44 13.76 -19.99
C THR A 394 -4.43 12.62 -19.90
N MET A 395 -3.39 12.78 -19.09
CA MET A 395 -2.39 11.73 -18.87
C MET A 395 -2.99 10.56 -18.08
N THR A 396 -2.98 9.37 -18.68
CA THR A 396 -3.49 8.15 -18.04
C THR A 396 -2.51 7.59 -17.01
N VAL A 397 -3.02 6.73 -16.13
CA VAL A 397 -2.20 6.04 -15.12
C VAL A 397 -1.09 5.19 -15.75
N ASP A 398 -1.36 4.56 -16.89
CA ASP A 398 -0.35 3.73 -17.58
C ASP A 398 0.73 4.57 -18.25
N GLN A 399 0.36 5.73 -18.82
CA GLN A 399 1.32 6.71 -19.33
C GLN A 399 2.21 7.26 -18.20
N ALA A 400 1.61 7.55 -17.04
CA ALA A 400 2.35 8.00 -15.86
C ALA A 400 3.35 6.93 -15.37
N ARG A 401 2.95 5.65 -15.34
CA ARG A 401 3.84 4.52 -15.02
C ARG A 401 4.95 4.34 -16.05
N ALA A 402 4.67 4.56 -17.34
CA ALA A 402 5.68 4.50 -18.39
C ALA A 402 6.74 5.59 -18.19
N LEU A 403 6.32 6.82 -17.86
CA LEU A 403 7.23 7.92 -17.54
C LEU A 403 8.10 7.63 -16.31
N ASP A 404 7.54 7.07 -15.24
CA ASP A 404 8.30 6.68 -14.05
C ASP A 404 9.35 5.59 -14.35
N ARG A 405 9.15 4.77 -15.39
CA ARG A 405 10.13 3.77 -15.89
C ARG A 405 11.16 4.35 -16.85
N GLY A 406 11.17 5.67 -17.09
CA GLY A 406 12.02 6.31 -18.08
C GLY A 406 11.65 5.99 -19.53
N GLN A 407 10.48 5.39 -19.78
CA GLN A 407 10.00 5.13 -21.12
C GLN A 407 9.47 6.45 -21.70
N ARG A 408 10.00 6.89 -22.84
CA ARG A 408 9.42 8.02 -23.55
C ARG A 408 8.06 7.59 -24.12
N PRO A 409 6.94 8.21 -23.73
CA PRO A 409 5.67 7.95 -24.40
C PRO A 409 5.82 8.31 -25.88
N ALA A 410 5.17 7.54 -26.75
CA ALA A 410 5.01 7.93 -28.14
C ALA A 410 4.50 9.38 -28.18
N ARG A 411 5.20 10.24 -28.94
CA ARG A 411 5.01 11.70 -28.91
C ARG A 411 3.52 12.05 -28.89
N TYR A 412 3.14 12.93 -27.96
CA TYR A 412 1.84 13.60 -27.94
C TYR A 412 1.47 14.01 -29.37
N GLY A 413 0.37 13.46 -29.90
CA GLY A 413 -0.16 13.88 -31.19
C GLY A 413 -0.42 15.38 -31.13
N ALA A 414 0.22 16.12 -32.04
CA ALA A 414 -0.13 17.51 -32.28
C ALA A 414 -1.63 17.59 -32.57
N SER A 415 -2.31 18.53 -31.92
CA SER A 415 -3.70 18.86 -32.19
C SER A 415 -3.86 19.18 -33.69
N PRO A 416 -4.84 18.60 -34.42
CA PRO A 416 -5.04 18.93 -35.81
C PRO A 416 -5.72 20.30 -35.90
N ALA A 417 -4.95 21.31 -36.24
CA ALA A 417 -5.48 22.59 -36.72
C ALA A 417 -5.08 22.75 -38.18
N SER A 418 -6.08 23.08 -39.02
CA SER A 418 -5.94 23.64 -40.36
C SER A 418 -5.44 22.71 -41.47
N SER A 419 -6.36 22.00 -42.11
CA SER A 419 -6.29 21.70 -43.54
C SER A 419 -7.58 22.17 -44.22
N LEU A 420 -7.55 23.40 -44.74
CA LEU A 420 -8.43 23.85 -45.82
C LEU A 420 -7.91 23.25 -47.14
N PRO A 421 -8.77 22.81 -48.06
CA PRO A 421 -8.35 22.39 -49.39
C PRO A 421 -8.11 23.61 -50.28
N ALA A 422 -6.96 23.61 -50.96
CA ALA A 422 -6.69 24.47 -52.09
C ALA A 422 -7.22 23.78 -53.35
N ASP A 423 -8.19 24.41 -54.01
CA ASP A 423 -8.35 24.31 -55.46
C ASP A 423 -8.85 25.65 -55.97
N ALA A 424 -8.05 26.27 -56.82
CA ALA A 424 -8.34 27.48 -57.55
C ALA A 424 -8.12 27.23 -59.03
N ALA A 425 -9.15 27.47 -59.84
CA ALA A 425 -9.01 27.87 -61.23
C ALA A 425 -10.18 28.81 -61.58
N ALA A 426 -9.80 30.04 -61.96
CA ALA A 426 -10.62 31.20 -62.32
C ALA A 426 -11.15 31.06 -63.79
N PRO A 427 -11.65 32.11 -64.50
CA PRO A 427 -11.96 33.50 -64.10
C PRO A 427 -13.27 34.12 -64.66
N GLY A 428 -13.62 35.30 -64.11
CA GLY A 428 -14.12 36.46 -64.89
C GLY A 428 -15.63 36.64 -65.07
N HIS A 429 -16.22 37.66 -64.47
CA HIS A 429 -16.68 38.87 -65.18
C HIS A 429 -17.37 39.87 -64.24
N ALA A 430 -17.40 41.11 -64.71
CA ALA A 430 -17.74 42.35 -64.02
C ALA A 430 -19.25 42.61 -63.90
N GLY A 431 -19.62 43.50 -62.98
CA GLY A 431 -20.81 44.34 -63.15
C GLY A 431 -21.58 44.66 -61.87
N GLY A 432 -21.85 45.96 -61.66
CA GLY A 432 -23.12 46.41 -61.08
C GLY A 432 -23.08 47.01 -59.68
N VAL A 433 -23.25 48.34 -59.64
CA VAL A 433 -23.50 49.20 -58.47
C VAL A 433 -25.01 49.14 -58.09
N PRO A 434 -25.56 49.99 -57.20
CA PRO A 434 -26.11 49.65 -55.88
C PRO A 434 -27.66 49.75 -55.82
N ASP A 435 -28.30 49.44 -54.68
CA ASP A 435 -29.24 50.39 -54.07
C ASP A 435 -29.76 50.03 -52.65
N ARG A 436 -29.77 51.08 -51.83
CA ARG A 436 -30.80 51.59 -50.91
C ARG A 436 -31.57 50.76 -49.86
N ALA A 437 -31.75 51.52 -48.77
CA ALA A 437 -32.89 51.66 -47.86
C ALA A 437 -33.03 50.62 -46.73
N ALA A 438 -33.62 50.92 -45.57
CA ALA A 438 -33.89 52.10 -44.74
C ALA A 438 -34.81 51.57 -43.62
N GLY A 439 -34.82 52.21 -42.45
CA GLY A 439 -35.93 52.12 -41.48
C GLY A 439 -35.57 51.37 -40.19
N THR A 440 -35.17 52.03 -39.10
CA THR A 440 -35.93 52.82 -38.11
C THR A 440 -36.78 52.04 -37.08
N ARG A 441 -36.36 52.22 -35.82
CA ARG A 441 -37.11 52.64 -34.61
C ARG A 441 -38.02 51.66 -33.85
N GLY A 442 -37.91 51.80 -32.52
CA GLY A 442 -38.94 51.60 -31.50
C GLY A 442 -38.69 50.36 -30.65
N GLY A 443 -38.71 50.38 -29.32
CA GLY A 443 -39.10 51.38 -28.34
C GLY A 443 -39.01 50.73 -26.95
N ALA A 444 -38.84 51.55 -25.91
CA ALA A 444 -38.76 51.17 -24.51
C ALA A 444 -40.14 50.86 -23.92
N GLU A 445 -40.22 50.07 -22.84
CA GLU A 445 -41.08 50.38 -21.68
C GLU A 445 -40.78 49.51 -20.45
N ALA A 446 -41.12 50.07 -19.28
CA ALA A 446 -40.79 49.63 -17.94
C ALA A 446 -42.05 49.26 -17.14
N ALA A 447 -41.92 48.43 -16.09
CA ALA A 447 -42.72 48.40 -14.86
C ALA A 447 -42.14 47.31 -13.93
N ALA A 448 -41.65 47.56 -12.71
CA ALA A 448 -42.31 48.01 -11.47
C ALA A 448 -43.30 46.98 -10.88
N GLY A 449 -42.93 46.36 -9.74
CA GLY A 449 -43.81 45.53 -8.90
C GLY A 449 -43.22 45.34 -7.51
N ARG A 450 -43.90 45.87 -6.49
CA ARG A 450 -43.54 45.93 -5.06
C ARG A 450 -43.92 44.63 -4.30
N GLY A 451 -43.33 44.42 -3.11
CA GLY A 451 -43.49 43.25 -2.22
C GLY A 451 -44.86 43.07 -1.54
N PRO A 452 -44.97 42.28 -0.44
CA PRO A 452 -44.48 42.75 0.86
C PRO A 452 -43.88 41.67 1.80
N ALA A 453 -43.46 42.20 2.96
CA ALA A 453 -42.73 41.60 4.08
C ALA A 453 -43.47 40.52 4.88
N ILE A 454 -42.69 39.65 5.54
CA ILE A 454 -43.14 38.75 6.61
C ILE A 454 -42.39 39.12 7.88
N ASP A 455 -43.16 39.54 8.88
CA ASP A 455 -42.74 39.83 10.25
C ASP A 455 -42.54 38.55 11.07
N ARG A 456 -41.58 38.61 11.99
CA ARG A 456 -41.41 37.68 13.12
C ARG A 456 -42.10 38.26 14.36
N PRO A 457 -42.54 37.40 15.29
CA PRO A 457 -42.38 37.70 16.71
C PRO A 457 -41.54 36.62 17.38
N GLY A 458 -40.58 37.06 18.20
CA GLY A 458 -40.07 36.25 19.30
C GLY A 458 -40.94 36.48 20.54
N ASP A 459 -40.98 35.50 21.43
CA ASP A 459 -41.03 35.82 22.86
C ASP A 459 -40.47 34.69 23.72
N SER A 460 -39.71 35.12 24.70
CA SER A 460 -39.11 34.38 25.80
C SER A 460 -40.09 34.25 26.97
N MET A 461 -40.14 33.12 27.66
CA MET A 461 -40.34 33.12 29.12
C MET A 461 -39.71 31.91 29.77
N SER A 462 -38.82 32.22 30.72
CA SER A 462 -38.29 31.36 31.76
C SER A 462 -39.36 31.03 32.81
N ARG A 463 -39.30 29.81 33.35
CA ARG A 463 -39.41 29.52 34.78
C ARG A 463 -38.49 28.36 35.13
#